data_AF-A0A010RK08-F1
#
_entry.id   AF-A0A010RK08-F1
#
_cell.length_a   1.000
_cell.length_b   1.000
_cell.length_c   1.000
_cell.angle_alpha   90.00
_cell.angle_beta   90.00
_cell.angle_gamma   90.00
#
_symmetry.space_group_name_H-M   'P 1'
#
loop_
_entity.id
_entity.type
_entity.pdbx_description
1 polymer ?
#
loop_
_entity_poly.entity_id
_entity_poly.type
_entity_poly.pdbx_seq_one_letter_code
_entity_poly.pdbx_strand_id
1 'polypeptide(L)'
;MPIDTTSFDVIYSSHTSAIVTGYDHHRWTGVAFLESWYEDVLDDEPHPDMVARYDNDKDDGLISDPLCRGRNDVMRSSREPRSYFIRILQIRLNQINGEWESLYFHFHKAIEAAARQHKKLLEDLLLVAHSFRAQQEAERKLEECEMMVKEAGDVVRDLEKALGETLSSAAVFTETDVNYFLHQDGRVGDAIDCMMPLSQIRKTLNKMGRTHRDIGELQRTCESMLDSVHFEKEDERDEFAGDQNVVVDNYGRSD
;
A
#
# COMPACT_ATOMS: atom_id res chain seq x y z
N MET A 1 16.33 23.43 2.90
CA MET A 1 17.38 22.44 2.57
C MET A 1 17.34 22.23 1.07
N PRO A 2 18.47 22.09 0.38
CA PRO A 2 18.46 21.70 -1.04
C PRO A 2 17.84 20.30 -1.14
N ILE A 3 16.86 20.12 -2.02
CA ILE A 3 16.35 18.81 -2.37
C ILE A 3 17.46 18.15 -3.21
N ASP A 4 18.07 17.10 -2.67
CA ASP A 4 19.11 16.34 -3.35
C ASP A 4 18.46 15.59 -4.52
N THR A 5 18.71 16.02 -5.75
CA THR A 5 18.05 15.51 -6.97
C THR A 5 18.52 14.10 -7.38
N THR A 6 19.22 13.38 -6.51
CA THR A 6 19.71 12.02 -6.74
C THR A 6 18.93 10.94 -5.99
N SER A 7 17.98 11.33 -5.11
CA SER A 7 17.09 10.38 -4.43
C SER A 7 15.81 10.21 -5.22
N PHE A 8 15.64 9.06 -5.87
CA PHE A 8 14.37 8.66 -6.44
C PHE A 8 13.76 7.60 -5.51
N ASP A 9 12.55 7.86 -5.02
CA ASP A 9 11.81 6.89 -4.23
C ASP A 9 11.23 5.83 -5.19
N VAL A 10 11.44 4.55 -4.89
CA VAL A 10 10.99 3.43 -5.72
C VAL A 10 10.07 2.53 -4.94
N ILE A 11 8.98 2.12 -5.57
CA ILE A 11 8.14 1.02 -5.09
C ILE A 11 8.56 -0.22 -5.84
N TYR A 12 8.96 -1.25 -5.10
CA TYR A 12 9.26 -2.55 -5.64
C TYR A 12 8.04 -3.46 -5.51
N SER A 13 7.85 -4.35 -6.47
CA SER A 13 6.94 -5.49 -6.34
C SER A 13 7.74 -6.66 -5.76
N SER A 14 7.16 -7.38 -4.80
CA SER A 14 7.77 -8.60 -4.24
C SER A 14 6.80 -9.76 -4.35
N HIS A 15 7.35 -10.95 -4.55
CA HIS A 15 6.59 -12.19 -4.58
C HIS A 15 7.04 -13.16 -3.49
N THR A 16 6.07 -13.74 -2.78
CA THR A 16 6.28 -14.82 -1.81
C THR A 16 5.52 -16.06 -2.25
N SER A 17 6.23 -17.17 -2.43
CA SER A 17 5.65 -18.48 -2.72
C SER A 17 6.09 -19.49 -1.67
N ALA A 18 5.16 -20.31 -1.18
CA ALA A 18 5.45 -21.39 -0.26
C ALA A 18 4.66 -22.65 -0.65
N ILE A 19 5.33 -23.80 -0.60
CA ILE A 19 4.77 -25.10 -0.94
C ILE A 19 5.17 -26.09 0.16
N VAL A 20 4.21 -26.91 0.60
CA VAL A 20 4.45 -28.08 1.43
C VAL A 20 4.02 -29.31 0.62
N THR A 21 4.95 -30.21 0.32
CA THR A 21 4.72 -31.36 -0.56
C THR A 21 5.37 -32.62 0.00
N GLY A 22 4.78 -33.80 -0.19
CA GLY A 22 5.30 -35.02 0.43
C GLY A 22 4.52 -36.27 0.04
N TYR A 23 5.08 -37.42 0.41
CA TYR A 23 4.42 -38.71 0.21
C TYR A 23 3.32 -38.95 1.25
N ASP A 24 3.56 -38.52 2.49
CA ASP A 24 2.63 -38.71 3.61
C ASP A 24 2.77 -37.59 4.67
N HIS A 25 1.97 -37.69 5.74
CA HIS A 25 1.94 -36.70 6.84
C HIS A 25 3.22 -36.65 7.70
N HIS A 26 4.13 -37.61 7.54
CA HIS A 26 5.38 -37.71 8.29
C HIS A 26 6.61 -37.46 7.41
N ARG A 27 6.46 -37.52 6.08
CA ARG A 27 7.51 -37.38 5.08
C ARG A 27 7.11 -36.37 4.02
N TRP A 28 7.45 -35.12 4.30
CA TRP A 28 7.19 -33.99 3.45
C TRP A 28 8.34 -32.99 3.49
N THR A 29 8.34 -32.09 2.51
CA THR A 29 9.32 -31.04 2.30
C THR A 29 8.56 -29.71 2.15
N GLY A 30 8.98 -28.72 2.92
CA GLY A 30 8.58 -27.33 2.73
C GLY A 30 9.59 -26.61 1.85
N VAL A 31 9.11 -25.84 0.87
CA VAL A 31 9.94 -24.96 0.02
C VAL A 31 9.30 -23.58 0.01
N ALA A 32 10.10 -22.54 0.21
CA ALA A 32 9.65 -21.16 0.04
C ALA A 32 10.61 -20.36 -0.83
N PHE A 33 10.05 -19.52 -1.69
CA PHE A 33 10.74 -18.54 -2.51
C PHE A 33 10.31 -17.17 -2.01
N LEU A 34 11.26 -16.44 -1.44
CA LEU A 34 11.00 -15.22 -0.69
C LEU A 34 11.87 -14.11 -1.26
N GLU A 35 11.22 -13.02 -1.69
CA GLU A 35 11.90 -11.78 -2.05
C GLU A 35 11.76 -10.81 -0.87
N SER A 36 12.79 -10.69 -0.04
CA SER A 36 12.80 -9.75 1.09
C SER A 36 13.69 -8.55 0.77
N TRP A 37 13.07 -7.38 0.53
CA TRP A 37 13.78 -6.12 0.27
C TRP A 37 13.53 -5.04 1.34
N TYR A 38 12.50 -5.19 2.18
CA TYR A 38 11.87 -4.04 2.86
C TYR A 38 12.01 -4.00 4.38
N GLU A 39 12.77 -4.92 4.98
CA GLU A 39 13.05 -4.83 6.41
C GLU A 39 14.45 -4.25 6.60
N ASP A 40 14.48 -3.05 7.20
CA ASP A 40 15.71 -2.39 7.57
C ASP A 40 16.55 -3.30 8.47
N VAL A 41 17.85 -3.35 8.18
CA VAL A 41 18.83 -3.96 9.08
C VAL A 41 18.95 -3.04 10.29
N LEU A 42 18.06 -3.23 11.26
CA LEU A 42 18.18 -2.66 12.58
C LEU A 42 19.16 -3.57 13.34
N ASP A 43 20.33 -3.02 13.65
CA ASP A 43 21.46 -3.68 14.34
C ASP A 43 22.31 -4.64 13.47
N ASP A 44 23.46 -5.08 14.00
CA ASP A 44 24.39 -6.04 13.37
C ASP A 44 23.79 -7.46 13.20
N GLU A 45 22.48 -7.64 13.42
CA GLU A 45 21.80 -8.93 13.30
C GLU A 45 21.17 -9.14 11.92
N PRO A 46 21.42 -10.30 11.28
CA PRO A 46 20.84 -10.60 9.98
C PRO A 46 19.31 -10.78 10.05
N HIS A 47 18.61 -10.21 9.06
CA HIS A 47 17.15 -10.26 8.94
C HIS A 47 16.59 -11.70 8.93
N PRO A 48 15.38 -11.94 9.47
CA PRO A 48 14.74 -13.26 9.51
C PRO A 48 14.68 -14.08 8.22
N ASP A 49 14.71 -13.46 7.04
CA ASP A 49 14.73 -14.16 5.75
C ASP A 49 16.11 -14.18 5.07
N MET A 50 17.14 -13.57 5.67
CA MET A 50 18.50 -13.62 5.14
C MET A 50 19.14 -14.98 5.41
N VAL A 51 19.81 -15.52 4.39
CA VAL A 51 20.59 -16.77 4.51
C VAL A 51 21.63 -16.67 5.63
N ALA A 52 22.27 -15.50 5.78
CA ALA A 52 23.26 -15.23 6.82
C ALA A 52 22.75 -15.50 8.25
N ARG A 53 21.45 -15.33 8.51
CA ARG A 53 20.86 -15.66 9.81
C ARG A 53 20.96 -17.16 10.11
N TYR A 54 20.62 -17.98 9.13
CA TYR A 54 20.59 -19.43 9.30
C TYR A 54 21.97 -20.06 9.13
N ASP A 55 22.90 -19.37 8.47
CA ASP A 55 24.30 -19.77 8.44
C ASP A 55 24.92 -19.81 9.84
N ASN A 56 24.53 -18.89 10.72
CA ASN A 56 24.98 -18.88 12.12
C ASN A 56 24.42 -20.08 12.92
N ASP A 57 23.21 -20.55 12.58
CA ASP A 57 22.54 -21.66 13.27
C ASP A 57 22.98 -23.05 12.74
N LYS A 58 23.83 -23.11 11.70
CA LYS A 58 24.23 -24.38 11.05
C LYS A 58 24.95 -25.32 11.99
N ASP A 59 25.88 -24.80 12.78
CA ASP A 59 26.69 -25.62 13.69
C ASP A 59 25.87 -26.14 14.89
N ASP A 60 24.78 -25.44 15.23
CA ASP A 60 23.86 -25.80 16.32
C ASP A 60 22.65 -26.65 15.84
N GLY A 61 22.63 -27.05 14.57
CA GLY A 61 21.63 -27.98 14.03
C GLY A 61 20.34 -27.34 13.51
N LEU A 62 20.38 -26.06 13.13
CA LEU A 62 19.28 -25.32 12.46
C LEU A 62 17.97 -25.33 13.27
N ILE A 63 18.04 -24.71 14.45
CA ILE A 63 16.97 -24.70 15.46
C ILE A 63 15.78 -23.84 15.00
N SER A 64 16.05 -22.79 14.23
CA SER A 64 15.08 -21.81 13.75
C SER A 64 14.46 -22.23 12.41
N ASP A 65 13.13 -22.25 12.30
CA ASP A 65 12.44 -22.57 11.06
C ASP A 65 12.48 -21.39 10.04
N PRO A 66 13.14 -21.54 8.87
CA PRO A 66 13.23 -20.49 7.87
C PRO A 66 11.91 -20.12 7.20
N LEU A 67 11.00 -21.08 7.00
CA LEU A 67 9.70 -20.79 6.37
C LEU A 67 8.81 -19.97 7.33
N CYS A 68 9.04 -20.10 8.63
CA CYS A 68 8.36 -19.37 9.69
C CYS A 68 9.16 -18.18 10.24
N ARG A 69 10.18 -17.67 9.51
CA ARG A 69 11.00 -16.51 9.93
C ARG A 69 11.65 -16.69 11.31
N GLY A 70 12.03 -17.92 11.65
CA GLY A 70 12.58 -18.29 12.96
C GLY A 70 11.60 -18.14 14.14
N ARG A 71 10.30 -17.90 13.90
CA ARG A 71 9.28 -17.80 14.95
C ARG A 71 8.82 -19.16 15.49
N ASN A 72 9.24 -20.23 14.84
CA ASN A 72 8.99 -21.60 15.26
C ASN A 72 10.34 -22.30 15.51
N ASP A 73 10.36 -23.08 16.59
CA ASP A 73 11.42 -24.03 16.89
C ASP A 73 11.12 -25.33 16.15
N VAL A 74 12.04 -25.75 15.27
CA VAL A 74 11.91 -26.95 14.41
C VAL A 74 11.71 -28.22 15.26
N MET A 75 12.25 -28.26 16.48
CA MET A 75 12.14 -29.40 17.38
C MET A 75 10.79 -29.44 18.12
N ARG A 76 10.08 -28.32 18.20
CA ARG A 76 8.82 -28.18 18.96
C ARG A 76 7.58 -27.96 18.08
N SER A 77 7.75 -27.60 16.81
CA SER A 77 6.65 -27.35 15.88
C SER A 77 5.89 -28.63 15.50
N SER A 78 4.57 -28.52 15.30
CA SER A 78 3.75 -29.60 14.75
C SER A 78 4.37 -30.08 13.43
N ARG A 79 4.63 -31.39 13.33
CA ARG A 79 5.23 -32.01 12.14
C ARG A 79 4.19 -32.36 11.08
N GLU A 80 2.95 -31.92 11.24
CA GLU A 80 1.90 -32.22 10.28
C GLU A 80 1.87 -31.17 9.17
N PRO A 81 1.88 -31.59 7.89
CA PRO A 81 2.07 -30.68 6.77
C PRO A 81 0.95 -29.63 6.66
N ARG A 82 -0.28 -29.98 7.04
CA ARG A 82 -1.45 -29.10 7.00
C ARG A 82 -1.35 -27.96 8.01
N SER A 83 -1.14 -28.28 9.29
CA SER A 83 -1.00 -27.29 10.36
C SER A 83 0.27 -26.45 10.17
N TYR A 84 1.32 -27.06 9.63
CA TYR A 84 2.55 -26.38 9.27
C TYR A 84 2.35 -25.37 8.14
N PHE A 85 1.69 -25.75 7.04
CA PHE A 85 1.38 -24.83 5.93
C PHE A 85 0.57 -23.63 6.39
N ILE A 86 -0.50 -23.85 7.16
CA ILE A 86 -1.35 -22.74 7.60
C ILE A 86 -0.62 -21.80 8.57
N ARG A 87 0.33 -22.34 9.34
CA ARG A 87 1.21 -21.55 10.19
C ARG A 87 2.18 -20.69 9.39
N ILE A 88 2.76 -21.23 8.31
CA ILE A 88 3.58 -20.43 7.37
C ILE A 88 2.74 -19.30 6.79
N LEU A 89 1.56 -19.62 6.25
CA LEU A 89 0.66 -18.63 5.66
C LEU A 89 0.31 -17.53 6.67
N GLN A 90 0.00 -17.89 7.92
CA GLN A 90 -0.25 -16.92 8.99
C GLN A 90 0.93 -15.97 9.20
N ILE A 91 2.15 -16.49 9.28
CA ILE A 91 3.34 -15.67 9.55
C ILE A 91 3.62 -14.74 8.36
N ARG A 92 3.57 -15.27 7.14
CA ARG A 92 3.85 -14.53 5.91
C ARG A 92 2.79 -13.47 5.63
N LEU A 93 1.52 -13.76 5.88
CA LEU A 93 0.46 -12.77 5.73
C LEU A 93 0.61 -11.61 6.73
N ASN A 94 1.09 -11.88 7.95
CA ASN A 94 1.38 -10.82 8.92
C ASN A 94 2.56 -9.93 8.49
N GLN A 95 3.59 -10.52 7.88
CA GLN A 95 4.68 -9.77 7.27
C GLN A 95 4.14 -8.84 6.17
N ILE A 96 3.41 -9.40 5.21
CA ILE A 96 2.80 -8.66 4.10
C ILE A 96 1.91 -7.52 4.60
N ASN A 97 1.09 -7.76 5.64
CA ASN A 97 0.29 -6.70 6.25
C ASN A 97 1.15 -5.56 6.82
N GLY A 98 2.28 -5.87 7.45
CA GLY A 98 3.20 -4.85 7.96
C GLY A 98 3.80 -4.00 6.84
N GLU A 99 4.16 -4.62 5.72
CA GLU A 99 4.65 -3.92 4.53
C GLU A 99 3.56 -2.98 3.96
N TRP A 100 2.30 -3.44 3.87
CA TRP A 100 1.17 -2.59 3.47
C TRP A 100 0.89 -1.43 4.43
N GLU A 101 0.93 -1.66 5.74
CA GLU A 101 0.77 -0.60 6.76
C GLU A 101 1.88 0.46 6.65
N SER A 102 3.13 0.02 6.42
CA SER A 102 4.26 0.93 6.19
C SER A 102 4.07 1.74 4.92
N LEU A 103 3.70 1.11 3.80
CA LEU A 103 3.48 1.79 2.54
C LEU A 103 2.37 2.84 2.65
N TYR A 104 1.24 2.48 3.24
CA TYR A 104 0.15 3.41 3.52
C TYR A 104 0.60 4.60 4.35
N PHE A 105 1.37 4.39 5.42
CA PHE A 105 1.86 5.46 6.28
C PHE A 105 2.69 6.51 5.52
N HIS A 106 3.58 6.06 4.62
CA HIS A 106 4.42 6.95 3.82
C HIS A 106 3.58 7.72 2.79
N PHE A 107 2.67 7.05 2.08
CA PHE A 107 1.78 7.70 1.12
C PHE A 107 0.83 8.69 1.75
N HIS A 108 0.24 8.33 2.90
CA HIS A 108 -0.65 9.21 3.63
C HIS A 108 0.04 10.52 4.01
N LYS A 109 1.26 10.45 4.56
CA LYS A 109 2.06 11.64 4.86
C LYS A 109 2.37 12.49 3.63
N ALA A 110 2.75 11.86 2.52
CA ALA A 110 3.08 12.57 1.29
C ALA A 110 1.84 13.30 0.72
N ILE A 111 0.70 12.62 0.65
CA ILE A 111 -0.55 13.18 0.13
C ILE A 111 -1.10 14.27 1.04
N GLU A 112 -1.02 14.11 2.36
CA GLU A 112 -1.39 15.18 3.28
C GLU A 112 -0.50 16.43 3.13
N ALA A 113 0.79 16.25 2.90
CA ALA A 113 1.71 17.36 2.65
C ALA A 113 1.35 18.07 1.34
N ALA A 114 1.08 17.30 0.28
CA ALA A 114 0.62 17.82 -1.00
C ALA A 114 -0.71 18.58 -0.84
N ALA A 115 -1.67 18.07 -0.08
CA ALA A 115 -2.95 18.74 0.16
C ALA A 115 -2.81 20.09 0.87
N ARG A 116 -1.92 20.16 1.87
CA ARG A 116 -1.60 21.43 2.55
C ARG A 116 -0.92 22.42 1.60
N GLN A 117 0.00 21.95 0.76
CA GLN A 117 0.69 22.78 -0.23
C GLN A 117 -0.28 23.28 -1.30
N HIS A 118 -1.14 22.40 -1.83
CA HIS A 118 -2.16 22.71 -2.82
C HIS A 118 -3.08 23.83 -2.33
N LYS A 119 -3.66 23.66 -1.12
CA LYS A 119 -4.50 24.70 -0.51
C LYS A 119 -3.80 26.05 -0.39
N LYS A 120 -2.54 26.05 0.05
CA LYS A 120 -1.76 27.28 0.17
C LYS A 120 -1.54 27.96 -1.19
N LEU A 121 -1.27 27.18 -2.23
CA LEU A 121 -1.06 27.72 -3.58
C LEU A 121 -2.32 28.36 -4.15
N LEU A 122 -3.50 27.78 -3.89
CA LEU A 122 -4.78 28.40 -4.23
C LEU A 122 -4.99 29.73 -3.49
N GLU A 123 -4.73 29.76 -2.18
CA GLU A 123 -4.83 31.00 -1.38
C GLU A 123 -3.84 32.07 -1.89
N ASP A 124 -2.60 31.69 -2.21
CA ASP A 124 -1.59 32.60 -2.75
C ASP A 124 -2.02 33.16 -4.12
N LEU A 125 -2.63 32.34 -4.99
CA LEU A 125 -3.13 32.73 -6.31
C LEU A 125 -4.23 33.81 -6.20
N LEU A 126 -5.17 33.65 -5.27
CA LEU A 126 -6.22 34.64 -4.99
C LEU A 126 -5.64 35.98 -4.49
N LEU A 127 -4.52 35.96 -3.75
CA LEU A 127 -3.91 37.16 -3.18
C LEU A 127 -3.07 37.98 -4.18
N VAL A 128 -2.59 37.36 -5.27
CA VAL A 128 -1.65 38.00 -6.22
C VAL A 128 -2.33 38.58 -7.47
N ALA A 129 -3.66 38.69 -7.49
CA ALA A 129 -4.49 39.13 -8.63
C ALA A 129 -4.05 40.44 -9.31
N HIS A 130 -3.25 41.29 -8.64
CA HIS A 130 -2.80 42.57 -9.19
C HIS A 130 -1.38 42.56 -9.77
N SER A 131 -0.67 41.43 -9.71
CA SER A 131 0.71 41.31 -10.22
C SER A 131 0.83 40.13 -11.18
N PHE A 132 0.82 40.43 -12.47
CA PHE A 132 0.96 39.44 -13.54
C PHE A 132 2.14 38.47 -13.33
N ARG A 133 3.30 38.98 -12.88
CA ARG A 133 4.48 38.15 -12.63
C ARG A 133 4.32 37.24 -11.41
N ALA A 134 3.61 37.68 -10.38
CA ALA A 134 3.37 36.88 -9.19
C ALA A 134 2.29 35.82 -9.44
N GLN A 135 1.26 36.17 -10.22
CA GLN A 135 0.24 35.24 -10.69
C GLN A 135 0.84 34.11 -11.53
N GLN A 136 1.65 34.44 -12.54
CA GLN A 136 2.30 33.42 -13.39
C GLN A 136 3.19 32.46 -12.59
N GLU A 137 3.88 32.95 -11.54
CA GLU A 137 4.70 32.11 -10.67
C GLU A 137 3.84 31.21 -9.74
N ALA A 138 2.70 31.70 -9.28
CA ALA A 138 1.76 30.92 -8.46
C ALA A 138 1.09 29.82 -9.31
N GLU A 139 0.65 30.15 -10.52
CA GLU A 139 0.09 29.20 -11.50
C GLU A 139 1.09 28.10 -11.83
N ARG A 140 2.36 28.44 -12.13
CA ARG A 140 3.38 27.42 -12.42
C ARG A 140 3.57 26.45 -11.25
N LYS A 141 3.61 26.96 -10.02
CA LYS A 141 3.75 26.12 -8.81
C LYS A 141 2.53 25.25 -8.57
N LEU A 142 1.34 25.76 -8.88
CA LEU A 142 0.10 24.99 -8.79
C LEU A 142 0.12 23.83 -9.80
N GLU A 143 0.48 24.10 -11.06
CA GLU A 143 0.62 23.07 -12.10
C GLU A 143 1.66 21.99 -11.72
N GLU A 144 2.82 22.40 -11.19
CA GLU A 144 3.83 21.47 -10.67
C GLU A 144 3.26 20.60 -9.53
N CYS A 145 2.48 21.19 -8.63
CA CYS A 145 1.82 20.48 -7.53
C CYS A 145 0.74 19.51 -8.03
N GLU A 146 -0.09 19.91 -8.99
CA GLU A 146 -1.12 19.08 -9.61
C GLU A 146 -0.51 17.87 -10.30
N MET A 147 0.60 18.06 -11.03
CA MET A 147 1.31 16.97 -11.68
C MET A 147 1.79 15.93 -10.65
N MET A 148 2.40 16.37 -9.55
CA MET A 148 2.80 15.48 -8.46
C MET A 148 1.61 14.76 -7.81
N VAL A 149 0.49 15.46 -7.59
CA VAL A 149 -0.74 14.87 -7.04
C VAL A 149 -1.30 13.81 -7.98
N LYS A 150 -1.29 14.07 -9.28
CA LYS A 150 -1.76 13.12 -10.29
C LYS A 150 -0.90 11.87 -10.32
N GLU A 151 0.43 12.02 -10.35
CA GLU A 151 1.36 10.87 -10.29
C GLU A 151 1.17 10.06 -9.01
N ALA A 152 1.05 10.73 -7.85
CA ALA A 152 0.76 10.05 -6.59
C ALA A 152 -0.60 9.33 -6.61
N GLY A 153 -1.63 9.95 -7.19
CA GLY A 153 -2.95 9.34 -7.37
C GLY A 153 -2.91 8.09 -8.25
N ASP A 154 -2.16 8.11 -9.36
CA ASP A 154 -2.02 6.93 -10.21
C ASP A 154 -1.33 5.77 -9.47
N VAL A 155 -0.31 6.07 -8.66
CA VAL A 155 0.33 5.07 -7.79
C VAL A 155 -0.64 4.53 -6.73
N VAL A 156 -1.39 5.40 -6.04
CA VAL A 156 -2.38 4.98 -5.02
C VAL A 156 -3.44 4.07 -5.63
N ARG A 157 -3.90 4.36 -6.85
CA ARG A 157 -4.84 3.53 -7.59
C ARG A 157 -4.29 2.13 -7.88
N ASP A 158 -3.03 2.05 -8.29
CA ASP A 158 -2.35 0.76 -8.53
C ASP A 158 -2.20 -0.04 -7.23
N LEU A 159 -1.90 0.63 -6.11
CA LEU A 159 -1.82 0.03 -4.78
C LEU A 159 -3.18 -0.47 -4.29
N GLU A 160 -4.24 0.32 -4.45
CA GLU A 160 -5.61 -0.07 -4.11
C GLU A 160 -5.99 -1.35 -4.87
N LYS A 161 -5.76 -1.36 -6.20
CA LYS A 161 -6.03 -2.51 -7.04
C LYS A 161 -5.27 -3.76 -6.59
N ALA A 162 -3.96 -3.66 -6.37
CA ALA A 162 -3.12 -4.80 -5.98
C ALA A 162 -3.56 -5.41 -4.62
N LEU A 163 -3.87 -4.55 -3.64
CA LEU A 163 -4.38 -5.01 -2.35
C LEU A 163 -5.80 -5.60 -2.48
N GLY A 164 -6.64 -5.02 -3.35
CA GLY A 164 -7.98 -5.52 -3.64
C GLY A 164 -7.97 -6.91 -4.29
N GLU A 165 -7.04 -7.17 -5.22
CA GLU A 165 -6.82 -8.49 -5.80
C GLU A 165 -6.41 -9.52 -4.74
N THR A 166 -5.49 -9.14 -3.85
CA THR A 166 -5.06 -9.98 -2.72
C THR A 166 -6.21 -10.34 -1.79
N LEU A 167 -7.04 -9.35 -1.41
CA LEU A 167 -8.22 -9.56 -0.57
C LEU A 167 -9.29 -10.41 -1.27
N SER A 168 -9.43 -10.28 -2.58
CA SER A 168 -10.37 -11.09 -3.37
C SER A 168 -9.94 -12.56 -3.39
N SER A 169 -8.65 -12.84 -3.62
CA SER A 169 -8.12 -14.21 -3.51
C SER A 169 -8.25 -14.75 -2.09
N ALA A 170 -8.03 -13.92 -1.07
CA ALA A 170 -8.19 -14.32 0.32
C ALA A 170 -9.66 -14.61 0.68
N ALA A 171 -10.62 -13.91 0.09
CA ALA A 171 -12.04 -14.18 0.28
C ALA A 171 -12.39 -15.59 -0.20
N VAL A 172 -11.97 -15.96 -1.43
CA VAL A 172 -12.13 -17.33 -1.96
C VAL A 172 -11.53 -18.35 -1.01
N PHE A 173 -10.29 -18.14 -0.56
CA PHE A 173 -9.65 -19.02 0.41
C PHE A 173 -10.48 -19.17 1.70
N THR A 174 -11.01 -18.08 2.25
CA THR A 174 -11.80 -18.11 3.49
C THR A 174 -13.19 -18.71 3.34
N GLU A 175 -13.72 -18.78 2.12
CA GLU A 175 -15.04 -19.35 1.82
C GLU A 175 -14.95 -20.85 1.49
N THR A 176 -14.00 -21.23 0.64
CA THR A 176 -13.91 -22.60 0.11
C THR A 176 -12.77 -23.38 0.74
N ASP A 177 -11.55 -22.88 0.62
CA ASP A 177 -10.34 -23.67 0.84
C ASP A 177 -10.03 -23.84 2.32
N VAL A 178 -10.51 -22.93 3.17
CA VAL A 178 -10.40 -23.03 4.63
C VAL A 178 -10.96 -24.35 5.16
N ASN A 179 -11.97 -24.91 4.48
CA ASN A 179 -12.59 -26.16 4.89
C ASN A 179 -11.58 -27.30 4.88
N TYR A 180 -10.61 -27.32 3.95
CA TYR A 180 -9.53 -28.32 3.95
C TYR A 180 -8.79 -28.38 5.29
N PHE A 181 -8.61 -27.23 5.95
CA PHE A 181 -7.90 -27.11 7.23
C PHE A 181 -8.79 -27.42 8.44
N LEU A 182 -10.11 -27.38 8.26
CA LEU A 182 -11.09 -27.66 9.30
C LEU A 182 -11.59 -29.11 9.28
N HIS A 183 -11.33 -29.85 8.20
CA HIS A 183 -11.68 -31.27 8.11
C HIS A 183 -10.85 -32.11 9.08
N GLN A 184 -11.53 -32.99 9.81
CA GLN A 184 -10.90 -34.01 10.65
C GLN A 184 -10.73 -35.28 9.82
N ASP A 185 -9.52 -35.59 9.37
CA ASP A 185 -9.22 -36.81 8.61
C ASP A 185 -9.04 -38.05 9.54
N GLY A 186 -9.71 -38.06 10.69
CA GLY A 186 -9.70 -39.18 11.64
C GLY A 186 -8.58 -39.16 12.67
N ARG A 187 -7.75 -38.10 12.75
CA ARG A 187 -6.78 -37.87 13.82
C ARG A 187 -7.26 -36.79 14.79
N VAL A 188 -7.00 -37.00 16.08
CA VAL A 188 -7.38 -36.06 17.15
C VAL A 188 -6.37 -34.92 17.18
N GLY A 189 -6.78 -33.71 16.79
CA GLY A 189 -5.96 -32.49 16.92
C GLY A 189 -5.76 -31.71 15.61
N ASP A 190 -5.85 -32.36 14.45
CA ASP A 190 -5.48 -31.76 13.14
C ASP A 190 -6.20 -30.44 12.86
N ALA A 191 -7.52 -30.40 13.12
CA ALA A 191 -8.31 -29.19 12.94
C ALA A 191 -8.03 -28.15 14.03
N ILE A 192 -7.81 -28.59 15.28
CA ILE A 192 -7.58 -27.71 16.44
C ILE A 192 -6.28 -26.93 16.27
N ASP A 193 -5.21 -27.59 15.80
CA ASP A 193 -3.91 -26.97 15.54
C ASP A 193 -4.00 -25.92 14.43
N CYS A 194 -4.94 -26.05 13.49
CA CYS A 194 -5.20 -25.07 12.45
C CYS A 194 -6.07 -23.88 12.92
N MET A 195 -6.88 -24.03 13.97
CA MET A 195 -7.84 -22.99 14.40
C MET A 195 -7.15 -21.69 14.80
N MET A 196 -6.04 -21.76 15.54
CA MET A 196 -5.35 -20.57 16.01
C MET A 196 -4.69 -19.80 14.84
N PRO A 197 -3.90 -20.44 13.95
CA PRO A 197 -3.41 -19.79 12.73
C PRO A 197 -4.53 -19.20 11.87
N LEU A 198 -5.62 -19.93 11.65
CA LEU A 198 -6.77 -19.45 10.87
C LEU A 198 -7.44 -18.22 11.47
N SER A 199 -7.61 -18.19 12.80
CA SER A 199 -8.15 -17.02 13.49
C SER A 199 -7.24 -15.80 13.30
N GLN A 200 -5.92 -15.99 13.36
CA GLN A 200 -4.95 -14.92 13.16
C GLN A 200 -4.93 -14.46 11.70
N ILE A 201 -4.96 -15.37 10.73
CA ILE A 201 -5.11 -15.05 9.30
C ILE A 201 -6.33 -14.15 9.08
N ARG A 202 -7.50 -14.53 9.62
CA ARG A 202 -8.71 -13.71 9.50
C ARG A 202 -8.54 -12.32 10.11
N LYS A 203 -7.89 -12.21 11.27
CA LYS A 203 -7.59 -10.89 11.88
C LYS A 203 -6.68 -10.05 10.99
N THR A 204 -5.67 -10.65 10.37
CA THR A 204 -4.75 -9.97 9.45
C THR A 204 -5.46 -9.54 8.18
N LEU A 205 -6.29 -10.39 7.56
CA LEU A 205 -7.11 -9.99 6.40
C LEU A 205 -8.06 -8.84 6.72
N ASN A 206 -8.65 -8.83 7.92
CA ASN A 206 -9.48 -7.71 8.36
C ASN A 206 -8.69 -6.41 8.55
N LYS A 207 -7.39 -6.48 8.91
CA LYS A 207 -6.50 -5.31 8.97
C LYS A 207 -6.19 -4.82 7.56
N MET A 208 -5.77 -5.71 6.66
CA MET A 208 -5.53 -5.41 5.25
C MET A 208 -6.76 -4.78 4.58
N GLY A 209 -7.97 -5.26 4.89
CA GLY A 209 -9.22 -4.67 4.42
C GLY A 209 -9.49 -3.25 4.94
N ARG A 210 -8.95 -2.87 6.12
CA ARG A 210 -8.97 -1.47 6.56
C ARG A 210 -7.97 -0.65 5.76
N THR A 211 -6.73 -1.10 5.66
CA THR A 211 -5.68 -0.44 4.86
C THR A 211 -6.15 -0.20 3.41
N HIS A 212 -6.83 -1.16 2.79
CA HIS A 212 -7.42 -0.99 1.45
C HIS A 212 -8.42 0.16 1.38
N ARG A 213 -9.32 0.28 2.37
CA ARG A 213 -10.28 1.39 2.42
C ARG A 213 -9.59 2.73 2.65
N ASP A 214 -8.57 2.74 3.50
CA ASP A 214 -7.81 3.96 3.82
C ASP A 214 -7.00 4.42 2.58
N ILE A 215 -6.44 3.49 1.79
CA ILE A 215 -5.82 3.78 0.49
C ILE A 215 -6.86 4.38 -0.48
N GLY A 216 -8.07 3.81 -0.54
CA GLY A 216 -9.16 4.38 -1.35
C GLY A 216 -9.62 5.77 -0.90
N GLU A 217 -9.42 6.15 0.36
CA GLU A 217 -9.63 7.53 0.85
C GLU A 217 -8.53 8.49 0.38
N LEU A 218 -7.27 8.04 0.34
CA LEU A 218 -6.17 8.79 -0.26
C LEU A 218 -6.43 9.06 -1.74
N GLN A 219 -6.95 8.07 -2.47
CA GLN A 219 -7.28 8.21 -3.89
C GLN A 219 -8.29 9.35 -4.11
N ARG A 220 -9.39 9.34 -3.35
CA ARG A 220 -10.42 10.39 -3.40
C ARG A 220 -9.87 11.76 -3.03
N THR A 221 -8.91 11.81 -2.11
CA THR A 221 -8.24 13.06 -1.73
C THR A 221 -7.45 13.62 -2.92
N CYS A 222 -6.67 12.79 -3.62
CA CYS A 222 -5.98 13.20 -4.85
C CYS A 222 -6.94 13.71 -5.92
N GLU A 223 -8.03 13.00 -6.17
CA GLU A 223 -9.06 13.41 -7.15
C GLU A 223 -9.68 14.76 -6.79
N SER A 224 -10.05 14.96 -5.51
CA SER A 224 -10.65 16.22 -5.06
C SER A 224 -9.73 17.44 -5.21
N MET A 225 -8.42 17.26 -5.06
CA MET A 225 -7.45 18.34 -5.29
C MET A 225 -7.43 18.74 -6.76
N LEU A 226 -7.40 17.77 -7.67
CA LEU A 226 -7.40 18.02 -9.11
C LEU A 226 -8.71 18.66 -9.59
N ASP A 227 -9.85 18.26 -9.02
CA ASP A 227 -11.15 18.82 -9.39
C ASP A 227 -11.33 20.27 -8.92
N SER A 228 -10.73 20.65 -7.78
CA SER A 228 -10.91 22.00 -7.21
C SER A 228 -10.39 23.13 -8.09
N VAL A 229 -9.45 22.86 -9.00
CA VAL A 229 -8.89 23.85 -9.92
C VAL A 229 -9.75 24.01 -11.18
N HIS A 230 -10.53 23.00 -11.56
CA HIS A 230 -11.43 23.10 -12.70
C HIS A 230 -12.59 24.06 -12.43
N PHE A 231 -13.10 24.12 -11.20
CA PHE A 231 -14.14 25.07 -10.82
C PHE A 231 -13.65 26.53 -10.85
N GLU A 232 -12.43 26.80 -10.38
CA GLU A 232 -11.89 28.18 -10.38
C GLU A 232 -11.58 28.68 -11.80
N LYS A 233 -11.12 27.80 -12.70
CA LYS A 233 -10.84 28.15 -14.10
C LYS A 233 -12.11 28.33 -14.97
N GLU A 234 -13.24 27.77 -14.58
CA GLU A 234 -14.53 27.97 -15.26
C GLU A 234 -15.20 29.29 -14.80
N ASP A 235 -15.14 29.62 -13.51
CA ASP A 235 -15.72 30.85 -12.96
C ASP A 235 -15.01 32.11 -13.52
N GLU A 236 -13.69 32.08 -13.69
CA GLU A 236 -12.94 33.18 -14.32
C GLU A 236 -13.29 33.36 -15.81
N ARG A 237 -13.63 32.30 -16.55
CA ARG A 237 -14.02 32.43 -17.97
C ARG A 237 -15.40 33.06 -18.15
N ASP A 238 -16.31 32.80 -17.23
CA ASP A 238 -17.66 33.36 -17.27
C ASP A 238 -17.70 34.84 -16.83
N GLU A 239 -16.83 35.27 -15.91
CA GLU A 239 -16.68 36.69 -15.56
C GLU A 239 -16.12 37.54 -16.72
N PHE A 240 -15.10 37.04 -17.45
CA PHE A 240 -14.53 37.76 -18.59
C PHE A 240 -15.44 37.81 -19.83
N ALA A 241 -16.38 36.86 -19.97
CA ALA A 241 -17.37 36.86 -21.04
C ALA A 241 -18.53 37.87 -20.80
N GLY A 242 -18.78 38.25 -19.55
CA GLY A 242 -19.81 39.24 -19.18
C GLY A 242 -19.46 40.69 -19.53
N ASP A 243 -18.17 41.03 -19.55
CA ASP A 243 -17.69 42.42 -19.67
C ASP A 243 -17.52 42.90 -21.13
N GLN A 244 -17.59 42.00 -22.12
CA GLN A 244 -17.47 42.36 -23.55
C GLN A 244 -18.80 42.80 -24.21
N ASN A 245 -19.92 42.82 -23.48
CA ASN A 245 -21.26 43.11 -24.04
C ASN A 245 -21.81 44.53 -23.77
N VAL A 246 -21.01 45.48 -23.29
CA VAL A 246 -21.49 46.85 -22.94
C VAL A 246 -20.71 47.96 -23.65
N VAL A 247 -20.55 47.92 -24.98
CA VAL A 247 -20.23 49.16 -25.75
C VAL A 247 -20.78 49.12 -27.19
N VAL A 248 -22.09 49.32 -27.38
CA VAL A 248 -22.72 49.83 -28.62
C VAL A 248 -24.13 50.28 -28.18
N ASP A 249 -24.66 51.50 -28.26
CA ASP A 249 -24.53 52.65 -29.15
C ASP A 249 -24.96 53.90 -28.37
N ASN A 250 -24.26 55.03 -28.52
CA ASN A 250 -24.86 56.35 -28.33
C ASN A 250 -24.00 57.41 -29.05
N TYR A 251 -24.22 57.54 -30.36
CA TYR A 251 -23.98 58.80 -31.07
C TYR A 251 -25.22 59.11 -31.90
N GLY A 252 -25.77 60.29 -31.64
CA GLY A 252 -27.15 60.63 -31.94
C GLY A 252 -27.42 61.27 -33.31
N ARG A 253 -28.60 61.88 -33.41
CA ARG A 253 -28.84 63.02 -34.28
C ARG A 253 -30.10 63.76 -33.84
N SER A 254 -29.89 64.91 -33.23
CA SER A 254 -30.81 66.04 -33.27
C SER A 254 -30.47 66.83 -34.53
N ASP A 255 -31.48 67.05 -35.38
CA ASP A 255 -31.86 68.33 -36.02
C ASP A 255 -33.07 68.09 -36.92
#